data_AF-A0A0R2NPQ7-F1
#
_entry.id   AF-A0A0R2NPQ7-F1
#
_cell.length_a   1.000
_cell.length_b   1.000
_cell.length_c   1.000
_cell.angle_alpha   90.00
_cell.angle_beta   90.00
_cell.angle_gamma   90.00
#
_symmetry.space_group_name_H-M   'P 1'
#
loop_
_entity.id
_entity.type
_entity.pdbx_description
1 polymer ?
#
loop_
_entity_poly.entity_id
_entity_poly.type
_entity_poly.pdbx_seq_one_letter_code
_entity_poly.pdbx_strand_id
1 'polypeptide(L)'
;MNKINKLIQILKRDNRNEFWKIDSEDGFSIFVYDITTTLDIFNTLGGLSIKYSLSYPVDKNDNLSELSKIADSFVEIEIQSIPDEILNF
;
A
#
# COMPACT_ATOMS: atom_id res chain seq x y z
N MET A 1 11.73 -14.99 -10.79
CA MET A 1 11.55 -13.71 -10.07
C MET A 1 10.56 -13.95 -8.94
N ASN A 2 10.81 -13.46 -7.71
CA ASN A 2 9.86 -13.63 -6.60
C ASN A 2 8.60 -12.75 -6.84
N LYS A 3 7.40 -13.24 -6.48
CA LYS A 3 6.12 -12.49 -6.53
C LYS A 3 6.23 -11.12 -5.88
N ILE A 4 6.94 -11.02 -4.75
CA ILE A 4 7.18 -9.76 -4.06
C ILE A 4 7.96 -8.80 -4.96
N ASN A 5 9.11 -9.22 -5.49
CA ASN A 5 9.91 -8.37 -6.38
C ASN A 5 9.12 -7.93 -7.63
N LYS A 6 8.26 -8.80 -8.16
CA LYS A 6 7.37 -8.45 -9.27
C LYS A 6 6.36 -7.38 -8.88
N LEU A 7 5.69 -7.53 -7.73
CA LEU A 7 4.79 -6.53 -7.20
C LEU A 7 5.49 -5.18 -7.01
N ILE A 8 6.69 -5.17 -6.43
CA ILE A 8 7.49 -3.95 -6.25
C ILE A 8 7.76 -3.27 -7.59
N GLN A 9 8.10 -4.03 -8.64
CA GLN A 9 8.33 -3.46 -9.97
C GLN A 9 7.07 -2.85 -10.57
N ILE A 10 5.92 -3.52 -10.42
CA ILE A 10 4.63 -2.99 -10.91
C ILE A 10 4.29 -1.70 -10.16
N LEU A 11 4.38 -1.71 -8.83
CA LEU A 11 4.10 -0.52 -8.02
C LEU A 11 5.02 0.65 -8.40
N LYS A 12 6.31 0.39 -8.64
CA LYS A 12 7.27 1.43 -9.06
C LYS A 12 7.03 1.98 -10.46
N ARG A 13 6.39 1.20 -11.34
CA ARG A 13 6.03 1.62 -12.69
C ARG A 13 4.78 2.49 -12.68
N ASP A 14 3.81 2.12 -11.84
CA ASP A 14 2.45 2.65 -11.90
C ASP A 14 2.19 3.77 -10.87
N ASN A 15 3.12 4.00 -9.92
CA ASN A 15 2.94 4.94 -8.81
C ASN A 15 4.16 5.86 -8.58
N ARG A 16 3.93 6.99 -7.90
CA ARG A 16 4.96 7.99 -7.56
C ARG A 16 5.84 7.54 -6.39
N ASN A 17 7.06 7.11 -6.70
CA ASN A 17 7.98 6.44 -5.77
C ASN A 17 8.40 7.26 -4.54
N GLU A 18 8.29 8.58 -4.60
CA GLU A 18 8.61 9.48 -3.49
C GLU A 18 7.55 9.50 -2.39
N PHE A 19 6.32 9.03 -2.67
CA PHE A 19 5.20 9.08 -1.74
C PHE A 19 4.88 7.73 -1.11
N TRP A 20 5.72 6.72 -1.30
CA TRP A 20 5.55 5.45 -0.61
C TRP A 20 6.88 4.74 -0.41
N LYS A 21 6.92 3.84 0.57
CA LYS A 21 8.05 2.96 0.82
C LYS A 21 7.57 1.58 1.21
N ILE A 22 8.45 0.60 1.09
CA ILE A 22 8.21 -0.77 1.53
C ILE A 22 9.04 -1.04 2.77
N ASP A 23 8.44 -1.76 3.70
CA ASP A 23 9.16 -2.52 4.71
C ASP A 23 8.95 -4.01 4.45
N SER A 24 10.04 -4.77 4.53
CA SER A 24 10.07 -6.21 4.32
C SER A 24 10.70 -6.97 5.50
N GLU A 25 11.04 -6.30 6.61
CA GLU A 25 11.76 -6.91 7.74
C GLU A 25 10.87 -7.84 8.58
N ASP A 26 9.65 -7.42 8.94
CA ASP A 26 8.73 -8.18 9.81
C ASP A 26 7.43 -8.64 9.10
N GLY A 27 7.36 -8.48 7.78
CA GLY A 27 6.17 -8.65 6.96
C GLY A 27 6.31 -7.84 5.68
N PHE A 28 5.36 -7.92 4.74
CA PHE A 28 5.39 -7.07 3.55
C PHE A 28 4.38 -5.93 3.70
N SER A 29 4.86 -4.79 4.19
CA SER A 29 4.07 -3.57 4.40
C SER A 29 4.46 -2.48 3.41
N ILE A 30 3.46 -1.75 2.92
CA ILE A 30 3.61 -0.57 2.07
C ILE A 30 3.13 0.64 2.87
N PHE A 31 4.02 1.59 3.10
CA PHE A 31 3.70 2.86 3.76
C PHE A 31 3.52 3.93 2.70
N VAL A 32 2.37 4.62 2.70
CA VAL A 32 2.01 5.62 1.69
C VAL A 32 1.73 6.96 2.36
N TYR A 33 2.33 8.03 1.87
CA TYR A 33 2.37 9.36 2.50
C TYR A 33 1.53 10.41 1.78
N ASP A 34 0.75 10.01 0.78
CA ASP A 34 -0.06 10.91 -0.05
C ASP A 34 -1.35 10.22 -0.47
N ILE A 35 -2.47 10.91 -0.35
CA ILE A 35 -3.80 10.34 -0.59
C ILE A 35 -4.01 9.88 -2.03
N THR A 36 -3.51 10.62 -3.01
CA THR A 36 -3.63 10.25 -4.43
C THR A 36 -2.80 8.99 -4.70
N THR A 37 -1.59 8.92 -4.17
CA THR A 37 -0.73 7.73 -4.29
C THR A 37 -1.33 6.51 -3.59
N THR A 38 -2.04 6.69 -2.48
CA THR A 38 -2.78 5.61 -1.81
C THR A 38 -3.85 5.03 -2.73
N LEU A 39 -4.63 5.89 -3.40
CA LEU A 39 -5.66 5.44 -4.35
C LEU A 39 -5.06 4.73 -5.57
N ASP A 40 -3.95 5.24 -6.10
CA ASP A 40 -3.25 4.61 -7.23
C ASP A 40 -2.73 3.20 -6.86
N ILE A 41 -2.17 3.07 -5.66
CA ILE A 41 -1.73 1.77 -5.12
C ILE A 41 -2.92 0.84 -4.94
N PHE A 42 -4.05 1.30 -4.39
CA PHE A 42 -5.26 0.46 -4.25
C PHE A 42 -5.79 -0.03 -5.59
N ASN A 43 -5.84 0.84 -6.60
CA ASN A 43 -6.24 0.46 -7.95
C ASN A 43 -5.31 -0.62 -8.51
N THR A 44 -4.00 -0.47 -8.30
CA THR A 44 -3.00 -1.46 -8.72
C THR A 44 -3.20 -2.79 -8.00
N LEU A 45 -3.30 -2.79 -6.66
CA LEU A 45 -3.48 -4.00 -5.86
C LEU A 45 -4.80 -4.71 -6.18
N GLY A 46 -5.88 -3.96 -6.34
CA GLY A 46 -7.20 -4.47 -6.72
C GLY A 46 -7.19 -5.08 -8.13
N GLY A 47 -6.56 -4.42 -9.10
CA GLY A 47 -6.38 -4.95 -10.46
C GLY A 47 -5.58 -6.24 -10.51
N LEU A 48 -4.71 -6.47 -9.52
CA LEU A 48 -3.91 -7.69 -9.36
C LEU A 48 -4.54 -8.72 -8.43
N SER A 49 -5.75 -8.47 -7.90
CA SER A 49 -6.44 -9.35 -6.94
C SER A 49 -5.62 -9.68 -5.68
N ILE A 50 -4.78 -8.73 -5.24
CA ILE A 50 -3.96 -8.88 -4.03
C ILE A 50 -4.84 -8.70 -2.79
N LYS A 51 -4.66 -9.57 -1.78
CA LYS A 51 -5.33 -9.41 -0.48
C LYS A 51 -4.46 -8.57 0.44
N TYR A 52 -5.06 -7.57 1.08
CA TYR A 52 -4.36 -6.64 1.98
C TYR A 52 -5.24 -6.14 3.12
N SER A 53 -4.62 -5.77 4.23
CA SER A 53 -5.20 -5.01 5.34
C SER A 53 -4.75 -3.56 5.26
N LEU A 54 -5.58 -2.65 5.82
CA LEU A 54 -5.25 -1.23 5.96
C LEU A 54 -5.16 -0.86 7.42
N SER A 55 -4.09 -0.16 7.77
CA SER A 55 -3.87 0.41 9.09
C SER A 55 -3.59 1.90 8.95
N TYR A 56 -4.28 2.70 9.75
CA TYR A 56 -4.05 4.13 9.85
C TYR A 56 -3.39 4.41 11.21
N PRO A 57 -2.31 5.21 11.27
CA PRO A 57 -1.78 5.71 12.51
C PRO A 57 -2.79 6.72 13.05
N VAL A 58 -3.77 6.22 13.79
CA VAL A 58 -4.70 7.07 14.53
C VAL A 58 -3.99 7.41 15.83
N ASP A 59 -3.67 8.69 16.02
CA ASP A 59 -3.21 9.15 17.32
C ASP A 59 -4.33 8.86 18.33
N LYS A 60 -4.01 8.30 19.50
CA LYS A 60 -5.04 7.87 20.49
C LYS A 60 -5.94 9.01 20.97
N ASN A 61 -5.59 10.25 20.68
CA ASN A 61 -6.35 11.47 21.00
C ASN A 61 -7.15 12.03 19.82
N ASP A 62 -7.04 11.47 18.63
CA ASP A 62 -7.80 11.91 17.47
C ASP A 62 -9.16 11.22 17.43
N ASN A 63 -10.22 12.02 17.54
CA ASN A 63 -11.56 11.57 17.23
C ASN A 63 -11.60 11.11 15.77
N LEU A 64 -11.92 9.83 15.56
CA LEU A 64 -12.12 9.16 14.27
C LEU A 64 -13.18 9.82 13.35
N SER A 65 -13.82 10.91 13.79
CA SER A 65 -14.80 11.68 13.02
C SER A 65 -14.19 12.50 11.88
N GLU A 66 -12.88 12.70 11.85
CA GLU A 66 -12.21 13.50 10.83
C GLU A 66 -11.47 12.63 9.82
N LEU A 67 -12.22 12.07 8.86
CA LEU A 67 -11.66 11.48 7.63
C LEU A 67 -10.70 12.44 6.90
N SER A 68 -10.81 13.74 7.13
CA SER A 68 -9.88 14.76 6.62
C SER A 68 -8.47 14.65 7.22
N LYS A 69 -8.31 14.17 8.46
CA LYS A 69 -6.98 13.98 9.07
C LYS A 69 -6.22 12.78 8.49
N ILE A 70 -6.95 11.82 7.92
CA ILE A 70 -6.37 10.70 7.18
C ILE A 70 -5.65 11.20 5.91
N ALA A 71 -6.00 12.37 5.39
CA ALA A 71 -5.31 12.95 4.23
C ALA A 71 -3.87 13.39 4.54
N ASP A 72 -3.56 13.71 5.81
CA ASP A 72 -2.23 14.17 6.25
C ASP A 72 -1.41 13.05 6.94
N SER A 73 -2.03 11.92 7.23
CA SER A 73 -1.40 10.77 7.90
C SER A 73 -1.06 9.68 6.90
N PHE A 74 0.09 9.02 7.09
CA PHE A 74 0.47 7.91 6.21
C PHE A 74 -0.48 6.72 6.37
N VAL A 75 -0.69 5.95 5.30
CA VAL A 75 -1.45 4.69 5.33
C VAL A 75 -0.47 3.54 5.31
N GLU A 76 -0.64 2.57 6.21
CA GLU A 76 0.05 1.30 6.13
C GLU A 76 -0.86 0.26 5.46
N ILE A 77 -0.32 -0.38 4.42
CA ILE A 77 -0.97 -1.45 3.67
C ILE A 77 -0.18 -2.73 3.92
N GLU A 78 -0.76 -3.65 4.67
CA GLU A 78 -0.16 -4.95 4.94
C GLU A 78 -0.63 -5.96 3.90
N ILE A 79 0.30 -6.57 3.17
CA ILE A 79 -0.03 -7.54 2.13
C ILE A 79 -0.17 -8.93 2.74
N GLN A 80 -1.36 -9.48 2.65
CA GLN A 80 -1.71 -10.78 3.23
C GLN A 80 -1.41 -11.93 2.27
N SER A 81 -1.63 -11.73 0.96
CA SER A 81 -1.32 -12.74 -0.05
C SER A 81 -1.17 -12.15 -1.45
N ILE A 82 -0.18 -12.64 -2.20
CA ILE A 82 0.06 -12.28 -3.60
C ILE A 82 -0.29 -13.48 -4.51
N PRO A 83 -1.25 -13.32 -5.45
CA PRO A 83 -1.59 -14.36 -6.41
C PRO A 83 -0.41 -14.77 -7.32
N ASP A 84 -0.43 -15.99 -7.86
CA ASP A 84 0.63 -16.48 -8.77
C ASP A 84 0.61 -15.79 -10.13
N GLU A 85 -0.56 -15.32 -10.54
CA GLU A 85 -0.82 -14.68 -11.83
C GLU A 85 0.01 -13.40 -12.03
N ILE A 86 0.43 -12.74 -10.95
CA ILE A 86 1.27 -11.55 -10.99
C ILE A 86 2.58 -11.77 -11.75
N LEU A 87 3.09 -13.00 -11.78
CA LEU A 87 4.33 -13.35 -12.48
C LEU A 87 4.21 -13.18 -14.00
N ASN A 88 2.98 -13.15 -14.53
CA ASN A 88 2.66 -13.01 -15.95
C ASN A 88 2.32 -11.56 -16.38
N PHE A 89 2.23 -10.63 -15.42
CA PHE A 89 1.93 -9.21 -15.67
C PHE A 89 3.16 -8.41 -16.13
#